data_AF-A0A2G9XE11-F1
#
_entry.id   AF-A0A2G9XE11-F1
#
_cell.length_a   1.000
_cell.length_b   1.000
_cell.length_c   1.000
_cell.angle_alpha   90.00
_cell.angle_beta   90.00
_cell.angle_gamma   90.00
#
_symmetry.space_group_name_H-M   'P 1'
#
loop_
_entity.id
_entity.type
_entity.pdbx_description
1 polymer ?
#
loop_
_entity_poly.entity_id
_entity_poly.type
_entity_poly.pdbx_seq_one_letter_code
_entity_poly.pdbx_strand_id
1 'polypeptide(L)'
;MIQEESNKIGYVPVGEAAITTAGKLKTKYVIHAVGPVWRDGNENEDEKLKNATLNSLKLADRNNLRSIAFPAISAGIFGFPIDRCAKIMLSTTIEYLNEETRLERVIFCLYGKKNFEIFQKELEAS
;
A
#
# COMPACT_ATOMS: atom_id res chain seq x y z
N MET A 1 5.39 16.19 14.83
CA MET A 1 6.34 15.45 13.98
C MET A 1 5.66 14.87 12.74
N ILE A 2 5.03 13.67 12.77
CA ILE A 2 4.34 13.10 11.58
C ILE A 2 3.30 14.07 11.01
N GLN A 3 2.39 14.58 11.87
CA GLN A 3 1.34 15.51 11.43
C GLN A 3 1.91 16.83 10.87
N GLU A 4 3.00 17.33 11.44
CA GLU A 4 3.63 18.58 11.00
C GLU A 4 4.29 18.41 9.63
N GLU A 5 4.97 17.28 9.39
CA GLU A 5 5.53 16.94 8.07
C GLU A 5 4.42 16.72 7.04
N SER A 6 3.35 16.00 7.42
CA SER A 6 2.18 15.80 6.56
C SER A 6 1.53 17.12 6.16
N ASN A 7 1.39 18.08 7.10
CA ASN A 7 0.86 19.41 6.80
C ASN A 7 1.75 20.19 5.81
N LYS A 8 3.08 20.00 5.86
CA LYS A 8 4.03 20.63 4.91
C LYS A 8 3.98 19.99 3.53
N ILE A 9 3.77 18.68 3.44
CA ILE A 9 3.59 17.96 2.19
C ILE A 9 2.28 18.40 1.52
N GLY A 10 1.20 18.52 2.30
CA GLY A 10 -0.10 18.94 1.81
C GLY A 10 -0.82 17.83 1.05
N TYR A 11 -1.43 18.19 -0.08
CA TYR A 11 -2.29 17.29 -0.86
C TYR A 11 -1.48 16.19 -1.56
N VAL A 12 -1.98 14.95 -1.47
CA VAL A 12 -1.47 13.78 -2.20
C VAL A 12 -2.61 13.24 -3.06
N PRO A 13 -2.44 13.14 -4.40
CA PRO A 13 -3.48 12.60 -5.28
C PRO A 13 -3.84 11.15 -4.98
N VAL A 14 -5.06 10.74 -5.37
CA VAL A 14 -5.45 9.32 -5.34
C VAL A 14 -4.56 8.52 -6.28
N GLY A 15 -4.00 7.42 -5.79
CA GLY A 15 -3.00 6.61 -6.48
C GLY A 15 -1.56 7.02 -6.17
N GLU A 16 -1.33 8.11 -5.43
CA GLU A 16 -0.01 8.57 -5.04
C GLU A 16 0.32 8.26 -3.58
N ALA A 17 1.59 8.41 -3.23
CA ALA A 17 2.08 8.23 -1.88
C ALA A 17 3.12 9.30 -1.49
N ALA A 18 3.12 9.70 -0.22
CA ALA A 18 4.13 10.59 0.34
C ALA A 18 4.80 9.95 1.56
N ILE A 19 6.00 10.41 1.94
CA ILE A 19 6.76 9.83 3.05
C ILE A 19 7.07 10.88 4.11
N THR A 20 6.96 10.49 5.37
CA THR A 20 7.39 11.29 6.52
C THR A 20 8.32 10.46 7.40
N THR A 21 9.05 11.11 8.30
CA THR A 21 9.66 10.40 9.43
C THR A 21 8.56 9.76 10.30
N ALA A 22 8.96 8.83 11.16
CA ALA A 22 8.03 8.00 11.92
C ALA A 22 7.68 8.50 13.33
N GLY A 23 8.14 9.67 13.74
CA GLY A 23 7.88 10.15 15.10
C GLY A 23 8.45 9.23 16.18
N LYS A 24 7.57 8.75 17.06
CA LYS A 24 7.89 7.82 18.15
C LYS A 24 7.65 6.34 17.78
N LEU A 25 7.25 6.05 16.54
CA LEU A 25 7.04 4.68 16.10
C LEU A 25 8.38 3.95 15.97
N LYS A 26 8.37 2.61 16.08
CA LYS A 26 9.57 1.78 15.95
C LYS A 26 10.07 1.64 14.50
N THR A 27 9.34 2.19 13.53
CA THR A 27 9.75 2.22 12.11
C THR A 27 10.58 3.47 11.81
N LYS A 28 11.29 3.48 10.68
CA LYS A 28 12.07 4.66 10.24
C LYS A 28 11.18 5.73 9.60
N TYR A 29 10.21 5.29 8.81
CA TYR A 29 9.33 6.16 8.03
C TYR A 29 7.88 5.66 8.05
N VAL A 30 6.98 6.58 7.73
CA VAL A 30 5.58 6.28 7.39
C VAL A 30 5.35 6.73 5.95
N ILE A 31 4.86 5.81 5.11
CA ILE A 31 4.43 6.10 3.75
C ILE A 31 2.90 6.24 3.77
N HIS A 32 2.42 7.42 3.40
CA HIS A 32 1.02 7.82 3.36
C HIS A 32 0.52 7.63 1.93
N ALA A 33 -0.08 6.47 1.66
CA ALA A 33 -0.65 6.13 0.36
C ALA A 33 -2.14 6.49 0.30
N VAL A 34 -2.58 7.16 -0.76
CA VAL A 34 -3.99 7.53 -0.96
C VAL A 34 -4.65 6.55 -1.92
N GLY A 35 -5.34 5.56 -1.37
CA GLY A 35 -6.15 4.63 -2.17
C GLY A 35 -7.47 5.25 -2.65
N PRO A 36 -8.13 4.66 -3.66
CA PRO A 36 -9.42 5.12 -4.17
C PRO A 36 -10.57 4.84 -3.20
N VAL A 37 -11.63 5.63 -3.31
CA VAL A 37 -12.96 5.27 -2.80
C VAL A 37 -13.65 4.41 -3.85
N TRP A 38 -14.22 3.28 -3.45
CA TRP A 38 -14.93 2.38 -4.36
C TRP A 38 -16.24 2.99 -4.86
N ARG A 39 -16.43 3.04 -6.17
CA ARG A 39 -17.64 3.52 -6.86
C ARG A 39 -18.05 2.53 -7.96
N ASP A 40 -18.17 1.27 -7.55
CA ASP A 40 -18.59 0.15 -8.39
C ASP A 40 -17.64 -0.21 -9.54
N GLY A 41 -16.40 0.30 -9.52
CA GLY A 41 -15.35 -0.07 -10.47
C GLY A 41 -15.38 0.71 -11.78
N ASN A 42 -16.14 1.81 -11.84
CA ASN A 42 -16.36 2.62 -13.04
C ASN A 42 -15.44 3.84 -13.13
N GLU A 43 -14.57 4.06 -12.14
CA GLU A 43 -13.77 5.27 -11.95
C GLU A 43 -12.26 4.96 -11.92
N ASN A 44 -11.84 3.89 -12.61
CA ASN A 44 -10.45 3.40 -12.65
C ASN A 44 -9.88 3.09 -11.26
N GLU A 45 -10.71 2.62 -10.33
CA GLU A 45 -10.31 2.37 -8.95
C GLU A 45 -9.22 1.29 -8.87
N ASP A 46 -9.28 0.26 -9.72
CA ASP A 46 -8.23 -0.77 -9.77
C ASP A 46 -6.85 -0.17 -10.06
N GLU A 47 -6.77 0.66 -11.10
CA GLU A 47 -5.54 1.31 -11.51
C GLU A 47 -5.05 2.29 -10.43
N LYS A 48 -5.96 2.99 -9.76
CA LYS A 48 -5.63 3.85 -8.62
C LYS A 48 -5.09 3.06 -7.42
N LEU A 49 -5.66 1.90 -7.11
CA LEU A 49 -5.16 1.03 -6.03
C LEU A 49 -3.80 0.43 -6.37
N LYS A 50 -3.63 -0.01 -7.62
CA LYS A 50 -2.34 -0.45 -8.16
C LYS A 50 -1.29 0.64 -8.00
N ASN A 51 -1.59 1.86 -8.44
CA ASN A 51 -0.66 2.99 -8.36
C ASN A 51 -0.32 3.36 -6.91
N ALA A 52 -1.30 3.37 -5.99
CA ALA A 52 -1.03 3.64 -4.58
C ALA A 52 -0.05 2.61 -3.98
N THR A 53 -0.19 1.34 -4.35
CA THR A 53 0.71 0.26 -3.93
C THR A 53 2.10 0.41 -4.55
N LEU A 54 2.16 0.58 -5.87
CA LEU A 54 3.40 0.72 -6.64
C LEU A 54 4.22 1.95 -6.22
N ASN A 55 3.57 3.10 -6.06
CA ASN A 55 4.23 4.33 -5.65
C ASN A 55 4.77 4.23 -4.21
N SER A 56 4.10 3.47 -3.34
CA SER A 56 4.63 3.18 -2.00
C SER A 56 5.90 2.33 -2.04
N LEU A 57 5.92 1.27 -2.86
CA LEU A 57 7.11 0.43 -3.06
C LEU A 57 8.28 1.24 -3.61
N LYS A 58 8.05 2.02 -4.67
CA LYS A 58 9.05 2.92 -5.27
C LYS A 58 9.60 3.92 -4.26
N LEU A 59 8.74 4.47 -3.39
CA LEU A 59 9.16 5.43 -2.39
C LEU A 59 10.01 4.77 -1.30
N ALA A 60 9.72 3.53 -0.91
CA ALA A 60 10.56 2.78 -0.01
C ALA A 60 11.96 2.52 -0.60
N ASP A 61 12.03 2.12 -1.87
CA ASP A 61 13.31 1.90 -2.56
C ASP A 61 14.15 3.17 -2.71
N ARG A 62 13.53 4.27 -3.15
CA ARG A 62 14.20 5.58 -3.27
C ARG A 62 14.78 6.06 -1.93
N ASN A 63 14.19 5.62 -0.82
CA ASN A 63 14.66 5.92 0.53
C ASN A 63 15.56 4.82 1.12
N ASN A 64 16.07 3.90 0.28
CA ASN A 64 16.98 2.81 0.64
C ASN A 64 16.45 1.92 1.77
N LEU A 65 15.14 1.69 1.81
CA LEU A 65 14.52 0.78 2.76
C LEU A 65 14.65 -0.66 2.25
N ARG A 66 14.77 -1.60 3.20
CA ARG A 66 14.82 -3.03 2.91
C ARG A 66 13.51 -3.75 3.23
N SER A 67 12.59 -3.07 3.91
CA SER A 67 11.29 -3.65 4.24
C SER A 67 10.19 -2.60 4.34
N ILE A 68 8.96 -3.04 4.04
CA ILE A 68 7.74 -2.24 4.09
C ILE A 68 6.57 -3.12 4.53
N ALA A 69 5.61 -2.54 5.25
CA ALA A 69 4.37 -3.20 5.62
C ALA A 69 3.16 -2.42 5.09
N PHE A 70 2.20 -3.14 4.51
CA PHE A 70 0.96 -2.60 3.97
C PHE A 70 -0.25 -3.06 4.79
N PRO A 71 -1.23 -2.18 5.06
CA PRO A 71 -2.60 -2.62 5.33
C PRO A 71 -3.29 -3.02 4.01
N ALA A 72 -4.52 -3.53 4.08
CA ALA A 72 -5.38 -3.66 2.90
C ALA A 72 -5.88 -2.26 2.47
N ILE A 73 -5.15 -1.57 1.60
CA ILE A 73 -5.44 -0.21 1.16
C ILE A 73 -6.85 -0.17 0.55
N SER A 74 -7.65 0.84 0.95
CA SER A 74 -9.03 1.06 0.52
C SER A 74 -10.08 0.00 0.89
N ALA A 75 -9.71 -1.15 1.48
CA ALA A 75 -10.67 -2.21 1.82
C ALA A 75 -11.40 -2.02 3.17
N GLY A 76 -11.22 -0.87 3.83
CA GLY A 76 -11.93 -0.47 5.04
C GLY A 76 -13.09 0.47 4.72
N ILE A 77 -13.05 1.69 5.27
CA ILE A 77 -14.09 2.72 5.09
C ILE A 77 -14.33 3.12 3.62
N PHE A 78 -13.37 2.88 2.74
CA PHE A 78 -13.46 3.19 1.31
C PHE A 78 -14.15 2.07 0.49
N GLY A 79 -14.52 0.96 1.14
CA GLY A 79 -15.43 -0.04 0.58
C GLY A 79 -14.88 -0.87 -0.58
N PHE A 80 -13.57 -0.83 -0.86
CA PHE A 80 -12.98 -1.58 -1.97
C PHE A 80 -13.14 -3.09 -1.71
N PRO A 81 -13.65 -3.88 -2.69
CA PRO A 81 -13.85 -5.32 -2.52
C PRO A 81 -12.56 -6.03 -2.13
N ILE A 82 -12.57 -6.71 -0.98
CA ILE A 82 -11.34 -7.26 -0.36
C ILE A 82 -10.63 -8.29 -1.24
N ASP A 83 -11.35 -9.15 -1.97
CA ASP A 83 -10.75 -10.14 -2.87
C ASP A 83 -10.02 -9.47 -4.04
N ARG A 84 -10.62 -8.40 -4.60
CA ARG A 84 -10.03 -7.59 -5.68
C ARG A 84 -8.84 -6.78 -5.16
N CYS A 85 -8.94 -6.26 -3.95
CA CYS A 85 -7.85 -5.57 -3.26
C CYS A 85 -6.64 -6.49 -3.09
N ALA A 86 -6.86 -7.71 -2.56
CA ALA A 86 -5.82 -8.71 -2.39
C ALA A 86 -5.10 -9.01 -3.70
N LYS A 87 -5.87 -9.34 -4.75
CA LYS A 87 -5.33 -9.63 -6.08
C LYS A 87 -4.44 -8.51 -6.61
N ILE A 88 -4.95 -7.28 -6.62
CA ILE A 88 -4.23 -6.13 -7.18
C ILE A 88 -2.97 -5.83 -6.36
N MET A 89 -3.08 -5.76 -5.03
CA MET A 89 -1.95 -5.41 -4.19
C MET A 89 -0.85 -6.47 -4.22
N LEU A 90 -1.22 -7.75 -4.19
CA LEU A 90 -0.27 -8.86 -4.24
C LEU A 90 0.40 -8.95 -5.60
N SER A 91 -0.36 -8.95 -6.71
CA SER A 91 0.24 -9.04 -8.05
C SER A 91 1.19 -7.87 -8.32
N THR A 92 0.79 -6.64 -7.97
CA THR A 92 1.65 -5.45 -8.10
C THR A 92 2.93 -5.56 -7.28
N THR A 93 2.83 -6.13 -6.07
CA THR A 93 4.00 -6.32 -5.20
C THR A 93 4.92 -7.39 -5.75
N ILE A 94 4.38 -8.52 -6.20
CA ILE A 94 5.16 -9.64 -6.77
C ILE A 94 5.87 -9.18 -8.05
N GLU A 95 5.16 -8.52 -8.95
CA GLU A 95 5.74 -7.92 -10.17
C GLU A 95 6.92 -7.00 -9.82
N TYR A 96 6.73 -6.10 -8.85
CA TYR A 96 7.78 -5.16 -8.43
C TYR A 96 8.99 -5.86 -7.79
N LEU A 97 8.77 -6.90 -6.99
CA LEU A 97 9.86 -7.65 -6.35
C LEU A 97 10.65 -8.54 -7.33
N ASN A 98 10.10 -8.83 -8.51
CA ASN A 98 10.80 -9.52 -9.58
C ASN A 98 11.73 -8.60 -10.40
N GLU A 99 11.64 -7.28 -10.20
CA GLU A 99 12.55 -6.28 -10.77
C GLU A 99 13.77 -6.03 -9.87
N GLU A 100 14.69 -5.17 -10.30
CA GLU A 100 15.81 -4.74 -9.45
C GLU A 100 15.29 -3.82 -8.34
N THR A 101 15.24 -4.33 -7.11
CA THR A 101 14.77 -3.61 -5.91
C THR A 101 15.72 -3.83 -4.73
N ARG A 102 15.71 -2.90 -3.76
CA ARG A 102 16.42 -3.06 -2.47
C ARG A 102 15.53 -3.69 -1.40
N LEU A 103 14.24 -3.84 -1.68
CA LEU A 103 13.29 -4.45 -0.76
C LEU A 103 13.55 -5.95 -0.63
N GLU A 104 13.86 -6.38 0.59
CA GLU A 104 14.07 -7.78 0.95
C GLU A 104 12.79 -8.40 1.56
N ARG A 105 11.86 -7.57 2.05
CA ARG A 105 10.64 -8.03 2.73
C ARG A 105 9.47 -7.07 2.58
N VAL A 106 8.36 -7.58 2.04
CA VAL A 106 7.06 -6.91 2.07
C VAL A 106 6.11 -7.69 2.96
N ILE A 107 5.40 -6.99 3.86
CA ILE A 107 4.47 -7.59 4.82
C ILE A 107 3.06 -7.04 4.58
N PHE A 108 2.07 -7.90 4.41
CA PHE A 108 0.67 -7.50 4.47
C PHE A 108 0.14 -7.65 5.91
N CYS A 109 0.03 -6.54 6.63
CA CYS A 109 -0.47 -6.48 8.01
C CYS A 109 -1.99 -6.27 8.01
N LEU A 110 -2.72 -7.38 8.05
CA LEU A 110 -4.16 -7.41 7.81
C LEU A 110 -4.94 -7.45 9.12
N TYR A 111 -5.94 -6.58 9.23
CA TYR A 111 -6.83 -6.57 10.39
C TYR A 111 -7.94 -7.61 10.22
N GLY A 112 -8.01 -8.56 11.15
CA GLY A 112 -9.04 -9.58 11.21
C GLY A 112 -8.75 -10.83 10.38
N LYS A 113 -9.26 -11.98 10.88
CA LYS A 113 -9.01 -13.31 10.30
C LYS A 113 -9.48 -13.43 8.85
N LYS A 114 -10.66 -12.88 8.54
CA LYS A 114 -11.25 -12.94 7.20
C LYS A 114 -10.34 -12.32 6.13
N ASN A 115 -9.83 -11.11 6.38
CA ASN A 115 -8.98 -10.42 5.41
C ASN A 115 -7.63 -11.15 5.25
N PHE A 116 -7.09 -11.67 6.36
CA PHE A 116 -5.91 -12.52 6.33
C PHE A 116 -6.10 -13.77 5.46
N GLU A 117 -7.17 -14.53 5.67
CA GLU A 117 -7.47 -15.75 4.91
C GLU A 117 -7.63 -15.47 3.40
N ILE A 118 -8.21 -14.32 3.03
CA ILE A 118 -8.37 -13.91 1.62
C ILE A 118 -7.02 -13.61 0.97
N PHE A 119 -6.19 -12.76 1.61
CA PHE A 119 -4.85 -12.47 1.10
C PHE A 119 -3.94 -13.70 1.10
N GLN A 120 -4.05 -14.57 2.09
CA GLN A 120 -3.30 -15.81 2.14
C GLN A 120 -3.65 -16.70 0.95
N LYS A 121 -4.94 -16.91 0.69
CA LYS A 121 -5.41 -17.73 -0.43
C LYS A 121 -4.96 -17.16 -1.77
N GLU A 122 -5.03 -15.83 -1.95
CA GLU A 122 -4.59 -15.17 -3.18
C GLU A 122 -3.07 -15.31 -3.37
N LEU A 123 -2.27 -15.13 -2.31
CA LEU A 123 -0.82 -15.29 -2.37
C LEU A 123 -0.41 -16.73 -2.71
N GLU A 124 -1.09 -17.73 -2.14
CA GLU A 124 -0.84 -19.15 -2.46
C GLU A 124 -1.18 -19.52 -3.91
N ALA A 125 -2.02 -18.72 -4.57
CA ALA A 125 -2.44 -18.90 -5.96
C ALA A 125 -1.62 -18.08 -6.98
N SER A 126 -0.75 -17.17 -6.51
CA SER A 126 0.02 -16.23 -7.34
C SER A 126 1.37 -16.79 -7.80
#